data_AF-A0A2T2YI96-F1
#
_entry.id   AF-A0A2T2YI96-F1
#
_cell.length_a   1.000
_cell.length_b   1.000
_cell.length_c   1.000
_cell.angle_alpha   90.00
_cell.angle_beta   90.00
_cell.angle_gamma   90.00
#
_symmetry.space_group_name_H-M   'P 1'
#
loop_
_entity.id
_entity.type
_entity.pdbx_description
1 polymer ?
#
loop_
_entity_poly.entity_id
_entity_poly.type
_entity_poly.pdbx_seq_one_letter_code
_entity_poly.pdbx_strand_id
1 'polypeptide(L)'
;MSSIANAPGLNYQVKILQLMLIWLPVAVVIAIIGKKISTGALLLLLPALAYFGTAFFLHIRKALVREVVFLVLFGCILLLRYSTFLGLAPLLQINVANLLISPDPKYQAIQNKSFLVLNPDLNYYIHNSLTTPYLDWGIAQRDFTKLDTYQAVYEIYRNIAPHFPDYIVADPKLMRELQYKIPRAFGNYKPVENNQQLFQKMP
;
A
#
# COMPACT_ATOMS: atom_id res chain seq x y z
N MET A 1 -29.83 41.01 -38.09
CA MET A 1 -29.90 39.90 -37.12
C MET A 1 -29.18 38.70 -37.72
N SER A 2 -27.88 38.55 -37.48
CA SER A 2 -27.11 37.39 -37.96
C SER A 2 -25.75 37.33 -37.26
N SER A 3 -25.73 36.74 -36.06
CA SER A 3 -24.48 36.47 -35.31
C SER A 3 -24.58 35.15 -34.54
N ILE A 4 -24.82 34.05 -35.26
CA ILE A 4 -24.77 32.67 -34.69
C ILE A 4 -23.81 31.78 -35.51
N ALA A 5 -22.81 32.34 -36.19
CA ALA A 5 -22.04 31.60 -37.19
C ALA A 5 -20.55 31.36 -36.87
N ASN A 6 -20.12 31.46 -35.61
CA ASN A 6 -18.78 31.01 -35.20
C ASN A 6 -18.91 30.09 -33.99
N ALA A 7 -19.29 28.83 -34.22
CA ALA A 7 -19.32 27.81 -33.18
C ALA A 7 -17.89 27.63 -32.60
N PRO A 8 -17.61 27.98 -31.34
CA PRO A 8 -16.27 27.86 -30.74
C PRO A 8 -15.81 26.40 -30.56
N GLY A 9 -16.72 25.44 -30.73
CA GLY A 9 -16.54 24.04 -30.35
C GLY A 9 -15.40 23.31 -31.05
N LEU A 10 -15.15 23.58 -32.34
CA LEU A 10 -14.10 22.91 -33.11
C LEU A 10 -12.70 23.31 -32.64
N ASN A 11 -12.48 24.61 -32.45
CA ASN A 11 -11.21 25.13 -31.92
C ASN A 11 -11.00 24.72 -30.47
N TYR A 12 -12.07 24.62 -29.68
CA TYR A 12 -12.01 24.17 -28.29
C TYR A 12 -11.65 22.68 -28.19
N GLN A 13 -12.28 21.83 -28.99
CA GLN A 13 -12.00 20.39 -29.04
C GLN A 13 -10.54 20.11 -29.44
N VAL A 14 -10.02 20.83 -30.44
CA VAL A 14 -8.62 20.70 -30.86
C VAL A 14 -7.65 21.17 -29.77
N LYS A 15 -7.96 22.26 -29.06
CA LYS A 15 -7.13 22.75 -27.95
C LYS A 15 -7.12 21.77 -26.76
N ILE A 16 -8.26 21.17 -26.41
CA ILE A 16 -8.31 20.13 -25.38
C ILE A 16 -7.55 18.89 -25.82
N LEU A 17 -7.71 18.45 -27.08
CA LEU A 17 -6.94 17.33 -27.63
C LEU A 17 -5.44 17.59 -27.52
N GLN A 18 -4.97 18.78 -27.92
CA GLN A 18 -3.57 19.17 -27.80
C GLN A 18 -3.09 19.16 -26.34
N LEU A 19 -3.89 19.72 -25.43
CA LEU A 19 -3.57 19.71 -24.00
C LEU A 19 -3.45 18.28 -23.47
N MET A 20 -4.41 17.41 -23.76
CA MET A 20 -4.41 16.01 -23.29
C MET A 20 -3.28 15.19 -23.92
N LEU A 21 -2.93 15.49 -25.17
CA LEU A 21 -1.82 14.86 -25.89
C LEU A 21 -0.45 15.25 -25.32
N ILE A 22 -0.31 16.48 -24.81
CA ILE A 22 0.88 16.93 -24.07
C ILE A 22 0.86 16.41 -22.63
N TRP A 23 -0.33 16.33 -22.00
CA TRP A 23 -0.48 15.88 -20.62
C TRP A 23 -0.10 14.41 -20.43
N LEU A 24 -0.46 13.54 -21.39
CA LEU A 24 -0.19 12.12 -21.35
C LEU A 24 1.31 11.78 -21.17
N PRO A 25 2.25 12.27 -22.00
CA PRO A 25 3.67 12.00 -21.81
C PRO A 25 4.21 12.59 -20.51
N VAL A 26 3.71 13.75 -20.06
CA VAL A 26 4.09 14.34 -18.76
C VAL A 26 3.71 13.40 -17.62
N ALA A 27 2.49 12.88 -17.60
CA ALA A 27 2.03 11.93 -16.60
C ALA A 27 2.85 10.62 -16.64
N VAL A 28 3.20 10.13 -17.82
CA VAL A 28 4.05 8.94 -18.00
C VAL A 28 5.46 9.18 -17.47
N VAL A 29 6.08 10.32 -17.77
CA VAL A 29 7.42 10.66 -17.26
C VAL A 29 7.42 10.72 -15.74
N ILE A 30 6.40 11.34 -15.13
CA ILE A 30 6.25 11.37 -13.66
C ILE A 30 6.09 9.96 -13.09
N ALA A 31 5.32 9.10 -13.76
CA ALA A 31 5.14 7.71 -13.35
C ALA A 31 6.45 6.91 -13.40
N ILE A 32 7.31 7.13 -14.41
CA ILE A 32 8.60 6.45 -14.56
C ILE A 32 9.64 6.95 -13.53
N ILE A 33 9.64 8.25 -13.23
CA ILE A 33 10.54 8.84 -12.22
C ILE A 33 10.17 8.35 -10.81
N GLY A 34 8.89 8.08 -10.57
CA GLY A 34 8.43 7.46 -9.32
C GLY A 34 8.98 6.05 -9.17
N LYS A 35 9.84 5.82 -8.16
CA LYS A 35 10.41 4.49 -7.84
C LYS A 35 9.36 3.38 -7.64
N LYS A 36 8.09 3.74 -7.40
CA LYS A 36 6.94 2.83 -7.32
C LYS A 36 5.78 3.47 -8.08
N ILE A 37 4.98 2.65 -8.76
CA ILE A 37 3.68 3.07 -9.33
C ILE A 37 2.80 3.49 -8.14
N SER A 38 2.81 4.78 -7.84
CA SER A 38 2.04 5.37 -6.76
C SER A 38 0.64 5.69 -7.26
N THR A 39 -0.35 5.64 -6.36
CA THR A 39 -1.71 6.11 -6.61
C THR A 39 -1.74 7.53 -7.20
N GLY A 40 -0.78 8.38 -6.79
CA GLY A 40 -0.61 9.72 -7.36
C GLY A 40 -0.32 9.71 -8.86
N ALA A 41 0.62 8.87 -9.32
CA ALA A 41 0.96 8.78 -10.73
C ALA A 41 -0.23 8.30 -11.59
N LEU A 42 -1.05 7.39 -11.05
CA LEU A 42 -2.28 6.93 -11.72
C LEU A 42 -3.35 8.04 -11.79
N LEU A 43 -3.49 8.85 -10.73
CA LEU A 43 -4.38 10.02 -10.72
C LEU A 43 -3.99 11.05 -11.79
N LEU A 44 -2.69 11.26 -12.01
CA LEU A 44 -2.20 12.14 -13.08
C LEU A 44 -2.53 11.62 -14.49
N LEU A 45 -2.57 10.31 -14.68
CA LEU A 45 -2.87 9.68 -15.98
C LEU A 45 -4.38 9.69 -16.31
N LEU A 46 -5.22 9.78 -15.28
CA LEU A 46 -6.68 9.64 -15.36
C LEU A 46 -7.36 10.59 -16.35
N PRO A 47 -7.05 11.90 -16.39
CA PRO A 47 -7.73 12.83 -17.29
C PRO A 47 -7.48 12.50 -18.77
N ALA A 48 -6.24 12.14 -19.11
CA ALA A 48 -5.89 11.75 -20.47
C ALA A 48 -6.59 10.44 -20.86
N LEU A 49 -6.58 9.43 -19.97
CA LEU A 49 -7.31 8.18 -20.20
C LEU A 49 -8.82 8.40 -20.37
N ALA A 50 -9.44 9.25 -19.55
CA ALA A 50 -10.86 9.56 -19.66
C ALA A 50 -11.18 10.27 -20.98
N TYR A 51 -10.35 11.24 -21.38
CA TYR A 51 -10.54 11.97 -22.64
C TYR A 51 -10.38 11.05 -23.87
N PHE A 52 -9.29 10.28 -23.94
CA PHE A 52 -9.08 9.36 -25.06
C PHE A 52 -10.06 8.19 -25.04
N GLY A 53 -10.42 7.70 -23.85
CA GLY A 53 -11.42 6.63 -23.68
C GLY A 53 -12.79 7.06 -24.18
N THR A 54 -13.27 8.24 -23.78
CA THR A 54 -14.54 8.78 -24.29
C THR A 54 -14.46 9.01 -25.80
N ALA A 55 -13.40 9.64 -26.30
CA ALA A 55 -13.21 9.86 -27.74
C ALA A 55 -13.21 8.54 -28.54
N PHE A 56 -12.56 7.49 -28.02
CA PHE A 56 -12.54 6.15 -28.62
C PHE A 56 -13.94 5.55 -28.72
N PHE A 57 -14.72 5.59 -27.64
CA PHE A 57 -16.10 5.10 -27.63
C PHE A 57 -17.04 5.86 -28.58
N LEU A 58 -16.86 7.19 -28.69
CA LEU A 58 -17.66 8.03 -29.58
C LEU A 58 -17.32 7.81 -31.06
N HIS A 59 -16.09 7.43 -31.41
CA HIS A 59 -15.68 7.19 -32.79
C HIS A 59 -16.17 5.85 -33.36
N ILE A 60 -16.58 4.91 -32.51
CA ILE A 60 -17.09 3.60 -32.94
C ILE A 60 -18.50 3.77 -33.53
N ARG A 61 -18.59 3.69 -34.86
CA ARG A 61 -19.85 3.87 -35.61
C ARG A 61 -20.85 2.74 -35.40
N LYS A 62 -20.39 1.50 -35.19
CA LYS A 62 -21.25 0.31 -35.05
C LYS A 62 -21.62 0.08 -33.59
N ALA A 63 -22.92 0.15 -33.27
CA ALA A 63 -23.42 -0.06 -31.91
C ALA A 63 -23.01 -1.42 -31.32
N LEU A 64 -23.06 -2.50 -32.13
CA LEU A 64 -22.61 -3.83 -31.68
C LEU A 64 -21.13 -3.87 -31.28
N VAL A 65 -20.25 -3.20 -32.04
CA VAL A 65 -18.82 -3.16 -31.73
C VAL A 65 -18.60 -2.37 -30.44
N ARG A 66 -19.33 -1.28 -30.25
CA ARG A 66 -19.27 -0.47 -29.03
C ARG A 66 -19.71 -1.28 -27.80
N GLU A 67 -20.79 -2.04 -27.92
CA GLU A 67 -21.33 -2.90 -26.86
C GLU A 67 -20.34 -4.01 -26.50
N VAL A 68 -19.77 -4.69 -27.48
CA VAL A 68 -18.78 -5.76 -27.26
C VAL A 68 -17.53 -5.21 -26.56
N VAL A 69 -16.99 -4.07 -27.02
CA VAL A 69 -15.84 -3.44 -26.39
C VAL A 69 -16.13 -3.02 -24.94
N PHE A 70 -17.33 -2.47 -24.69
CA PHE A 70 -17.77 -2.14 -23.34
C PHE A 70 -17.85 -3.38 -22.45
N LEU A 71 -18.51 -4.44 -22.91
CA LEU A 71 -18.66 -5.69 -22.16
C LEU A 71 -17.32 -6.36 -21.87
N VAL A 72 -16.38 -6.33 -22.83
CA VAL A 72 -15.02 -6.84 -22.62
C VAL A 72 -14.28 -6.02 -21.56
N LEU A 73 -14.30 -4.68 -21.64
CA LEU A 73 -13.67 -3.83 -20.63
C LEU A 73 -14.28 -4.02 -19.25
N PHE A 74 -15.61 -4.05 -19.17
CA PHE A 74 -16.34 -4.27 -17.93
C PHE A 74 -16.02 -5.65 -17.34
N GLY A 75 -16.03 -6.69 -18.17
CA GLY A 75 -15.62 -8.05 -17.80
C GLY A 75 -14.19 -8.11 -17.28
N CYS A 76 -13.24 -7.45 -17.95
CA CYS A 76 -11.86 -7.33 -17.47
C CYS A 76 -11.76 -6.64 -16.11
N ILE A 77 -12.49 -5.55 -15.89
CA ILE A 77 -12.52 -4.84 -14.59
C ILE A 77 -13.07 -5.77 -13.50
N LEU A 78 -14.16 -6.49 -13.77
CA LEU A 78 -14.72 -7.46 -12.83
C LEU A 78 -13.74 -8.60 -12.56
N LEU A 79 -13.12 -9.18 -13.59
CA LEU A 79 -12.13 -10.24 -13.44
C LEU A 79 -10.95 -9.78 -12.60
N LEU A 80 -10.43 -8.57 -12.82
CA LEU A 80 -9.35 -8.02 -12.00
C LEU A 80 -9.81 -7.79 -10.55
N ARG A 81 -11.01 -7.24 -10.35
CA ARG A 81 -11.56 -6.96 -9.02
C ARG A 81 -11.82 -8.22 -8.21
N TYR A 82 -12.34 -9.26 -8.85
CA TYR A 82 -12.67 -10.53 -8.21
C TYR A 82 -11.58 -11.59 -8.42
N SER A 83 -10.42 -11.23 -8.99
CA SER A 83 -9.32 -12.16 -9.27
C SER A 83 -8.86 -12.93 -8.03
N THR A 84 -8.89 -12.30 -6.86
CA THR A 84 -8.56 -12.93 -5.57
C THR A 84 -9.64 -13.91 -5.12
N PHE A 85 -10.92 -13.59 -5.31
CA PHE A 85 -12.05 -14.48 -4.98
C PHE A 85 -12.15 -15.67 -5.93
N LEU A 86 -11.86 -15.48 -7.22
CA LEU A 86 -11.87 -16.54 -8.24
C LEU A 86 -10.60 -17.41 -8.23
N GLY A 87 -9.63 -17.14 -7.34
CA GLY A 87 -8.37 -17.90 -7.28
C GLY A 87 -7.45 -17.69 -8.50
N LEU A 88 -7.62 -16.59 -9.24
CA LEU A 88 -6.79 -16.21 -10.40
C LEU A 88 -5.53 -15.41 -9.99
N ALA A 89 -5.42 -15.05 -8.71
CA ALA A 89 -4.26 -14.35 -8.14
C ALA A 89 -2.89 -14.99 -8.44
N PRO A 90 -2.69 -16.33 -8.35
CA PRO A 90 -1.40 -16.94 -8.67
C PRO A 90 -1.07 -16.88 -10.17
N LEU A 91 -2.07 -16.83 -11.06
CA LEU A 91 -1.87 -16.72 -12.51
C LEU A 91 -1.40 -15.31 -12.92
N LEU A 92 -1.78 -14.29 -12.16
CA LEU A 92 -1.41 -12.89 -12.39
C LEU A 92 -0.08 -12.49 -11.71
N GLN A 93 0.63 -13.42 -11.05
CA GLN A 93 1.85 -13.17 -10.27
C GLN A 93 1.71 -12.03 -9.25
N ILE A 94 0.49 -11.69 -8.85
CA ILE A 94 0.25 -10.70 -7.81
C ILE A 94 0.50 -11.41 -6.50
N ASN A 95 1.65 -11.15 -5.87
CA ASN A 95 2.00 -11.71 -4.58
C ASN A 95 1.12 -11.10 -3.48
N VAL A 96 -0.10 -11.62 -3.37
CA VAL A 96 -1.03 -11.36 -2.28
C VAL A 96 -0.73 -12.23 -1.06
N ALA A 97 0.29 -13.10 -1.09
CA ALA A 97 0.56 -14.03 0.01
C ALA A 97 0.86 -13.30 1.33
N ASN A 98 1.44 -12.09 1.27
CA ASN A 98 1.65 -11.24 2.45
C ASN A 98 0.37 -10.53 2.96
N LEU A 99 -0.73 -10.59 2.18
CA LEU A 99 -2.04 -10.05 2.53
C LEU A 99 -3.06 -11.15 2.86
N LEU A 100 -2.76 -12.40 2.51
CA LEU A 100 -3.61 -13.55 2.80
C LEU A 100 -3.28 -14.09 4.19
N ILE A 101 -4.31 -14.11 5.02
CA ILE A 101 -4.26 -14.65 6.38
C ILE A 101 -3.89 -16.13 6.30
N SER A 102 -2.76 -16.49 6.89
CA SER A 102 -2.40 -17.88 7.11
C SER A 102 -2.83 -18.29 8.53
N PRO A 103 -3.85 -19.14 8.71
CA PRO A 103 -4.26 -19.63 10.02
C PRO A 103 -3.23 -20.65 10.53
N ASP A 104 -2.09 -20.14 10.98
CA ASP A 104 -1.07 -20.92 11.68
C ASP A 104 -1.43 -20.94 13.18
N PRO A 105 -1.45 -22.12 13.85
CA PRO A 105 -1.72 -22.24 15.27
C PRO A 105 -0.82 -21.34 16.15
N LYS A 106 0.37 -20.95 15.68
CA LYS A 106 1.25 -20.03 16.42
C LYS A 106 0.63 -18.65 16.67
N TYR A 107 -0.28 -18.18 15.81
CA TYR A 107 -0.95 -16.88 15.99
C TYR A 107 -2.17 -16.97 16.92
N GLN A 108 -2.71 -18.17 17.14
CA GLN A 108 -3.85 -18.39 18.03
C GLN A 108 -3.42 -18.58 19.49
N ALA A 109 -2.15 -18.88 19.75
CA ALA A 109 -1.61 -19.12 21.09
C ALA A 109 -1.68 -17.88 22.00
N ILE A 110 -1.63 -16.66 21.43
CA ILE A 110 -1.67 -15.40 22.18
C ILE A 110 -2.69 -14.48 21.51
N GLN A 111 -3.76 -14.14 22.23
CA GLN A 111 -4.88 -13.34 21.75
C GLN A 111 -5.22 -12.19 22.70
N ASN A 112 -5.83 -11.14 22.18
CA ASN A 112 -6.25 -9.94 22.91
C ASN A 112 -5.11 -9.26 23.68
N LYS A 113 -3.90 -9.30 23.12
CA LYS A 113 -2.71 -8.63 23.67
C LYS A 113 -2.23 -7.54 22.73
N SER A 114 -1.44 -6.63 23.30
CA SER A 114 -0.80 -5.57 22.54
C SER A 114 0.51 -6.06 21.89
N PHE A 115 0.63 -5.96 20.56
CA PHE A 115 1.81 -6.39 19.82
C PHE A 115 2.56 -5.25 19.12
N LEU A 116 3.89 -5.36 19.10
CA LEU A 116 4.77 -4.63 18.19
C LEU A 116 5.48 -5.64 17.29
N VAL A 117 5.20 -5.62 15.99
CA VAL A 117 5.78 -6.57 15.02
C VAL A 117 6.81 -5.84 14.18
N LEU A 118 8.08 -6.19 14.38
CA LEU A 118 9.23 -5.66 13.66
C LEU A 118 9.71 -6.65 12.60
N ASN A 119 8.76 -7.28 11.90
CA ASN A 119 8.98 -8.23 10.81
C ASN A 119 7.86 -8.06 9.76
N PRO A 120 8.02 -8.56 8.52
CA PRO A 120 7.00 -8.47 7.48
C PRO A 120 5.68 -9.23 7.75
N ASP A 121 5.62 -10.01 8.83
CA ASP A 121 4.53 -10.94 9.12
C ASP A 121 3.40 -10.29 9.95
N LEU A 122 2.41 -9.72 9.27
CA LEU A 122 1.29 -9.01 9.90
C LEU A 122 0.24 -9.93 10.55
N ASN A 123 0.35 -11.25 10.40
CA ASN A 123 -0.65 -12.21 10.89
C ASN A 123 -0.81 -12.16 12.42
N TYR A 124 0.20 -11.69 13.16
CA TYR A 124 0.10 -11.48 14.61
C TYR A 124 -1.00 -10.50 15.02
N TYR A 125 -1.39 -9.55 14.14
CA TYR A 125 -2.41 -8.54 14.43
C TYR A 125 -3.86 -9.00 14.21
N ILE A 126 -4.09 -10.22 13.73
CA ILE A 126 -5.46 -10.69 13.43
C ILE A 126 -6.32 -10.77 14.70
N HIS A 127 -5.75 -11.28 15.79
CA HIS A 127 -6.42 -11.46 17.08
C HIS A 127 -5.83 -10.58 18.19
N ASN A 128 -5.00 -9.60 17.83
CA ASN A 128 -4.25 -8.77 18.76
C ASN A 128 -4.32 -7.30 18.33
N SER A 129 -4.05 -6.40 19.27
CA SER A 129 -4.10 -4.96 19.00
C SER A 129 -2.73 -4.37 18.71
N LEU A 130 -2.72 -3.37 17.82
CA LEU A 130 -1.59 -2.49 17.62
C LEU A 130 -1.66 -1.33 18.63
N THR A 131 -0.54 -1.06 19.28
CA THR A 131 -0.46 -0.04 20.34
C THR A 131 0.56 1.07 20.02
N THR A 132 1.33 0.90 18.95
CA THR A 132 2.37 1.83 18.50
C THR A 132 2.08 2.24 17.05
N PRO A 133 2.64 3.34 16.52
CA PRO A 133 2.45 3.72 15.12
C PRO A 133 3.15 2.77 14.12
N TYR A 134 3.86 1.75 14.61
CA TYR A 134 4.65 0.82 13.80
C TYR A 134 3.81 -0.40 13.38
N LEU A 135 2.84 -0.19 12.48
CA LEU A 135 2.04 -1.29 11.90
C LEU A 135 2.84 -2.09 10.86
N ASP A 136 3.45 -1.38 9.91
CA ASP A 136 4.14 -1.98 8.77
C ASP A 136 5.65 -1.91 8.98
N TRP A 137 6.32 -3.07 8.88
CA TRP A 137 7.77 -3.15 9.04
C TRP A 137 8.53 -2.31 8.03
N GLY A 138 8.08 -2.22 6.78
CA GLY A 138 8.73 -1.42 5.75
C GLY A 138 8.76 0.08 6.08
N ILE A 139 7.74 0.58 6.79
CA ILE A 139 7.71 1.95 7.31
C ILE A 139 8.58 2.07 8.57
N ALA A 140 8.42 1.14 9.52
CA ALA A 140 9.17 1.14 10.78
C ALA A 140 10.68 1.05 10.54
N GLN A 141 11.12 0.32 9.51
CA GLN A 141 12.52 0.12 9.17
C GLN A 141 13.29 1.43 9.02
N ARG A 142 12.65 2.54 8.62
CA ARG A 142 13.29 3.86 8.53
C ARG A 142 13.89 4.32 9.85
N ASP A 143 13.21 4.02 10.96
CA ASP A 143 13.62 4.42 12.30
C ASP A 143 14.47 3.31 12.92
N PHE A 144 14.05 2.04 12.78
CA PHE A 144 14.73 0.88 13.37
C PHE A 144 16.05 0.47 12.67
N THR A 145 16.39 1.04 11.51
CA THR A 145 17.68 0.81 10.84
C THR A 145 18.74 1.85 11.21
N LYS A 146 18.34 3.01 11.74
CA LYS A 146 19.24 4.15 12.05
C LYS A 146 19.48 4.30 13.55
N LEU A 147 19.63 3.16 14.24
CA LEU A 147 19.81 3.11 15.70
C LEU A 147 21.14 3.74 16.16
N ASP A 148 22.04 4.06 15.25
CA ASP A 148 23.25 4.86 15.47
C ASP A 148 22.95 6.36 15.67
N THR A 149 21.79 6.84 15.24
CA THR A 149 21.40 8.25 15.38
C THR A 149 20.49 8.51 16.58
N TYR A 150 20.80 9.55 17.36
CA TYR A 150 19.99 9.95 18.50
C TYR A 150 18.52 10.25 18.14
N GLN A 151 18.30 10.87 16.97
CA GLN A 151 16.96 11.21 16.51
C GLN A 151 16.08 9.96 16.35
N ALA A 152 16.57 8.91 15.70
CA ALA A 152 15.79 7.69 15.52
C ALA A 152 15.48 7.01 16.87
N VAL A 153 16.48 6.96 17.76
CA VAL A 153 16.33 6.42 19.13
C VAL A 153 15.27 7.19 19.92
N TYR A 154 15.29 8.52 19.83
CA TYR A 154 14.30 9.39 20.47
C TYR A 154 12.89 9.22 19.90
N GLU A 155 12.76 9.16 18.57
CA GLU A 155 11.47 8.97 17.89
C GLU A 155 10.84 7.61 18.27
N ILE A 156 11.63 6.53 18.26
CA ILE A 156 11.18 5.20 18.70
C ILE A 156 10.68 5.26 20.14
N TYR A 157 11.47 5.85 21.05
CA TYR A 157 11.06 5.96 22.45
C TYR A 157 9.78 6.78 22.61
N ARG A 158 9.69 7.95 21.96
CA ARG A 158 8.52 8.84 22.01
C ARG A 158 7.25 8.15 21.51
N ASN A 159 7.37 7.32 20.48
CA ASN A 159 6.25 6.62 19.87
C ASN A 159 5.76 5.41 20.67
N ILE A 160 6.61 4.84 21.53
CA ILE A 160 6.30 3.64 22.34
C ILE A 160 5.97 4.01 23.79
N ALA A 161 6.57 5.08 24.33
CA ALA A 161 6.41 5.49 25.73
C ALA A 161 4.96 5.67 26.21
N PRO A 162 4.00 6.19 25.39
CA PRO A 162 2.61 6.31 25.82
C PRO A 162 1.99 4.95 26.16
N HIS A 163 2.31 3.93 25.38
CA HIS A 163 1.74 2.60 25.53
C HIS A 163 2.76 1.52 25.13
N PHE A 164 3.38 0.91 26.14
CA PHE A 164 4.31 -0.19 25.93
C PHE A 164 3.58 -1.46 25.50
N PRO A 165 4.06 -2.17 24.46
CA PRO A 165 3.43 -3.41 24.03
C PRO A 165 3.65 -4.56 25.00
N ASP A 166 2.70 -5.49 25.11
CA ASP A 166 2.87 -6.69 25.94
C ASP A 166 3.88 -7.66 25.29
N TYR A 167 3.82 -7.76 23.96
CA TYR A 167 4.67 -8.65 23.17
C TYR A 167 5.34 -7.89 22.02
N ILE A 168 6.58 -8.27 21.72
CA ILE A 168 7.34 -7.76 20.58
C ILE A 168 7.80 -8.96 19.74
N VAL A 169 7.52 -8.92 18.44
CA VAL A 169 8.06 -9.88 17.47
C VAL A 169 9.20 -9.19 16.73
N ALA A 170 10.43 -9.65 16.91
CA ALA A 170 11.61 -9.03 16.30
C ALA A 170 12.74 -10.04 16.09
N ASP A 171 13.68 -9.72 15.20
CA ASP A 171 14.94 -10.46 15.12
C ASP A 171 15.72 -10.35 16.45
N PRO A 172 16.26 -11.46 17.00
CA PRO A 172 17.04 -11.44 18.24
C PRO A 172 18.27 -10.51 18.22
N LYS A 173 18.86 -10.22 17.06
CA LYS A 173 19.95 -9.23 16.90
C LYS A 173 19.40 -7.82 17.08
N LEU A 174 18.30 -7.50 16.41
CA LEU A 174 17.64 -6.19 16.51
C LEU A 174 17.17 -5.93 17.95
N MET A 175 16.56 -6.93 18.60
CA MET A 175 16.11 -6.80 19.98
C MET A 175 17.26 -6.51 20.95
N ARG A 176 18.41 -7.19 20.82
CA ARG A 176 19.58 -6.92 21.66
C ARG A 176 20.10 -5.49 21.49
N GLU A 177 20.11 -4.99 20.26
CA GLU A 177 20.52 -3.61 19.98
C GLU A 177 19.54 -2.60 20.59
N LEU A 178 18.24 -2.84 20.49
CA LEU A 178 17.20 -2.01 21.11
C LEU A 178 17.28 -2.01 22.64
N GLN A 179 17.55 -3.16 23.26
CA GLN A 179 17.77 -3.29 24.70
C GLN A 179 18.98 -2.51 25.17
N TYR A 180 20.06 -2.52 24.38
CA TYR A 180 21.28 -1.77 24.68
C TYR A 180 21.08 -0.26 24.54
N LYS A 181 20.40 0.19 23.48
CA LYS A 181 20.28 1.63 23.15
C LYS A 181 19.08 2.31 23.81
N ILE A 182 17.98 1.61 24.02
CA ILE A 182 16.74 2.13 24.61
C ILE A 182 16.30 1.20 25.76
N PRO A 183 17.13 1.04 26.81
CA PRO A 183 16.84 0.11 27.90
C PRO A 183 15.54 0.45 28.63
N ARG A 184 15.18 1.75 28.70
CA ARG A 184 13.92 2.18 29.32
C ARG A 184 12.66 1.66 28.62
N ALA A 185 12.72 1.42 27.31
CA ALA A 185 11.58 0.88 26.57
C ALA A 185 11.66 -0.63 26.38
N PHE A 186 12.85 -1.20 26.15
CA PHE A 186 12.99 -2.61 25.76
C PHE A 186 13.68 -3.51 26.80
N GLY A 187 14.25 -2.94 27.86
CA GLY A 187 15.05 -3.67 28.85
C GLY A 187 14.28 -4.75 29.62
N ASN A 188 12.97 -4.58 29.79
CA ASN A 188 12.12 -5.53 30.54
C ASN A 188 11.58 -6.67 29.67
N TYR A 189 12.00 -6.79 28.41
CA TYR A 189 11.48 -7.82 27.51
C TYR A 189 12.39 -9.04 27.50
N LYS A 190 11.82 -10.24 27.63
CA LYS A 190 12.56 -11.51 27.55
C LYS A 190 12.00 -12.41 26.45
N PRO A 191 12.86 -13.21 25.79
CA PRO A 191 12.40 -14.16 24.78
C PRO A 191 11.50 -15.23 25.42
N VAL A 192 10.46 -15.64 24.69
CA VAL A 192 9.56 -16.72 25.10
C VAL A 192 10.25 -18.06 24.81
N GLU A 193 10.19 -19.01 25.75
CA GLU A 193 10.92 -20.30 25.67
C GLU A 193 10.66 -21.09 24.38
N ASN A 194 9.47 -20.95 23.80
CA ASN A 194 9.05 -21.68 22.60
C ASN A 194 9.24 -20.89 21.28
N ASN A 195 9.66 -19.63 21.34
CA ASN A 195 9.89 -18.81 20.14
C ASN A 195 10.91 -17.69 20.40
N GLN A 196 12.12 -17.84 19.84
CA GLN A 196 13.21 -16.89 20.01
C GLN A 196 12.95 -15.51 19.37
N GLN A 197 11.97 -15.40 18.46
CA GLN A 197 11.60 -14.13 17.83
C GLN A 197 10.51 -13.39 18.59
N LEU A 198 9.89 -14.02 19.59
CA LEU A 198 8.81 -13.45 20.39
C LEU A 198 9.35 -13.06 21.76
N PHE A 199 9.14 -11.80 22.15
CA PHE A 199 9.59 -11.24 23.41
C PHE A 199 8.39 -10.77 24.22
N GLN A 200 8.34 -11.15 25.50
CA GLN A 200 7.28 -10.76 26.42
C GLN A 200 7.80 -9.73 27.41
N LYS A 201 6.98 -8.70 27.68
CA LYS A 201 7.23 -7.73 28.73
C LYS A 201 7.11 -8.40 30.10
N MET A 202 8.16 -8.29 30.90
CA MET A 202 8.11 -8.68 32.31
C MET A 202 7.49 -7.56 33.17
N PRO A 203 6.75 -7.93 34.23
CA PRO A 203 6.21 -6.98 35.19
C PRO A 203 7.31 -6.17 35.88
#